data_AF-A0A2B4S245-F1
#
_entry.id   AF-A0A2B4S245-F1
#
_cell.length_a   1.000
_cell.length_b   1.000
_cell.length_c   1.000
_cell.angle_alpha   90.00
_cell.angle_beta   90.00
_cell.angle_gamma   90.00
#
_symmetry.space_group_name_H-M   'P 1'
#
loop_
_entity.id
_entity.type
_entity.pdbx_description
1 polymer ?
#
loop_
_entity_poly.entity_id
_entity_poly.type
_entity_poly.pdbx_seq_one_letter_code
_entity_poly.pdbx_strand_id
1 'polypeptide(L)'
;MERCFASGNQENFDTPKRCRYNNSQDRNEIPSPKETGPALHKLLTEKKDLIKMIQEREDSLRKLNLVKMCRNKNDLKELKCLIDKWRRVSQEAAERLLEKIQLDPKPTMSQLLLNLQVDREIIHYSGDNEAFY
;
A
#
# COMPACT_ATOMS: atom_id res chain seq x y z
N MET A 1 -7.33 41.31 -34.74
CA MET A 1 -8.75 41.71 -34.81
C MET A 1 -9.23 41.33 -36.19
N GLU A 2 -9.88 40.19 -36.35
CA GLU A 2 -10.69 39.89 -37.54
C GLU A 2 -11.53 38.65 -37.27
N ARG A 3 -12.85 38.84 -37.37
CA ARG A 3 -13.87 37.81 -37.44
C ARG A 3 -14.09 37.49 -38.91
N CYS A 4 -14.10 36.21 -39.28
CA CYS A 4 -14.77 35.77 -40.51
C CYS A 4 -15.70 34.60 -40.18
N PHE A 5 -16.99 34.88 -40.26
CA PHE A 5 -18.06 33.91 -40.41
C PHE A 5 -18.05 33.38 -41.84
N ALA A 6 -18.23 32.07 -42.01
CA ALA A 6 -18.69 31.49 -43.27
C ALA A 6 -19.69 30.36 -42.94
N SER A 7 -20.93 30.56 -43.36
CA SER A 7 -22.02 29.58 -43.32
C SER A 7 -21.86 28.53 -44.41
N GLY A 8 -22.36 27.33 -44.09
CA GLY A 8 -23.00 26.43 -45.05
C GLY A 8 -22.09 25.44 -45.74
N ASN A 9 -22.25 24.16 -45.41
CA ASN A 9 -22.70 23.17 -46.40
C ASN A 9 -23.16 21.88 -45.71
N GLN A 10 -24.26 21.37 -46.24
CA GLN A 10 -25.00 20.22 -45.79
C GLN A 10 -24.38 18.97 -46.40
N GLU A 11 -23.80 18.10 -45.58
CA GLU A 11 -23.31 16.80 -46.02
C GLU A 11 -24.22 15.69 -45.48
N ASN A 12 -24.72 14.92 -46.43
CA ASN A 12 -25.66 13.82 -46.28
C ASN A 12 -25.05 12.68 -45.48
N PHE A 13 -25.67 12.32 -44.36
CA PHE A 13 -25.38 11.06 -43.68
C PHE A 13 -26.19 9.94 -44.36
N ASP A 14 -25.51 9.16 -45.19
CA ASP A 14 -25.99 7.88 -45.72
C ASP A 14 -26.37 6.95 -44.56
N THR A 15 -27.66 6.67 -44.43
CA THR A 15 -28.19 5.72 -43.44
C THR A 15 -28.18 4.32 -44.04
N PRO A 16 -27.61 3.31 -43.35
CA PRO A 16 -27.67 1.92 -43.83
C PRO A 16 -29.11 1.43 -43.90
N LYS A 17 -29.45 0.82 -45.04
CA LYS A 17 -30.77 0.31 -45.41
C LYS A 17 -31.36 -0.60 -44.33
N ARG A 18 -32.51 -0.16 -43.80
CA ARG A 18 -33.42 -0.93 -42.95
C ARG A 18 -33.83 -2.23 -43.66
N CYS A 19 -33.31 -3.37 -43.23
CA CYS A 19 -33.82 -4.67 -43.67
C CYS A 19 -35.23 -4.86 -43.10
N ARG A 20 -36.23 -4.80 -43.99
CA ARG A 20 -37.63 -5.07 -43.73
C ARG A 20 -37.82 -6.59 -43.85
N TYR A 21 -37.94 -7.31 -42.74
CA TYR A 21 -38.41 -8.70 -42.76
C TYR A 21 -39.86 -8.72 -42.30
N ASN A 22 -40.77 -9.04 -43.21
CA ASN A 22 -42.18 -9.21 -42.92
C ASN A 22 -42.52 -10.71 -42.83
N ASN A 23 -43.39 -11.02 -41.86
CA ASN A 23 -44.22 -12.21 -41.70
C ASN A 23 -43.54 -13.57 -41.46
N SER A 24 -43.81 -14.13 -40.29
CA SER A 24 -44.87 -15.14 -40.16
C SER A 24 -45.23 -15.36 -38.68
N GLN A 25 -46.52 -15.41 -38.39
CA GLN A 25 -47.04 -15.94 -37.14
C GLN A 25 -46.47 -17.35 -36.93
N ASP A 26 -45.61 -17.49 -35.94
CA ASP A 26 -45.30 -18.78 -35.36
C ASP A 26 -45.73 -18.74 -33.90
N ARG A 27 -46.90 -19.34 -33.64
CA ARG A 27 -47.44 -19.56 -32.30
C ARG A 27 -46.65 -20.70 -31.68
N ASN A 28 -45.46 -20.40 -31.16
CA ASN A 28 -44.72 -21.32 -30.31
C ASN A 28 -44.54 -20.70 -28.92
N GLU A 29 -45.49 -21.09 -28.07
CA GLU A 29 -45.41 -21.21 -26.61
C GLU A 29 -44.49 -20.22 -25.87
N ILE A 30 -45.14 -19.26 -25.20
CA ILE A 30 -44.56 -18.56 -24.06
C ILE A 30 -44.12 -19.62 -23.04
N PRO A 31 -42.84 -19.68 -22.63
CA PRO A 31 -42.45 -20.53 -21.53
C PRO A 31 -43.23 -20.10 -20.29
N SER A 32 -44.07 -21.00 -19.82
CA SER A 32 -44.84 -20.90 -18.58
C SER A 32 -43.97 -20.33 -17.45
N PRO A 33 -44.48 -19.40 -16.61
CA PRO A 33 -43.75 -18.80 -15.48
C PRO A 33 -43.23 -19.76 -14.39
N LYS A 34 -43.31 -21.08 -14.60
CA LYS A 34 -43.04 -22.10 -13.58
C LYS A 34 -41.65 -22.74 -13.65
N GLU A 35 -40.85 -22.44 -14.69
CA GLU A 35 -39.53 -23.08 -14.88
C GLU A 35 -38.32 -22.14 -14.72
N THR A 36 -38.54 -20.82 -14.65
CA THR A 36 -37.47 -19.81 -14.50
C THR A 36 -37.01 -19.60 -13.05
N GLY A 37 -37.83 -19.96 -12.06
CA GLY A 37 -37.50 -19.83 -10.63
C GLY A 37 -36.22 -20.57 -10.19
N PRO A 38 -36.08 -21.88 -10.45
CA PRO A 38 -34.91 -22.64 -9.99
C PRO A 38 -33.63 -22.31 -10.77
N ALA A 39 -33.71 -22.04 -12.08
CA ALA A 39 -32.56 -21.64 -12.89
C ALA A 39 -32.04 -20.24 -12.52
N LEU A 40 -32.94 -19.28 -12.31
CA LEU A 40 -32.59 -17.93 -11.86
C LEU A 40 -32.01 -17.95 -10.44
N HIS A 41 -32.58 -18.75 -9.53
CA HIS A 41 -32.04 -18.93 -8.18
C HIS A 41 -30.63 -19.51 -8.22
N LYS A 42 -30.38 -20.54 -9.05
CA LYS A 42 -29.04 -21.12 -9.24
C LYS A 42 -28.03 -20.07 -9.74
N LEU A 43 -28.40 -19.28 -10.76
CA LEU A 43 -27.56 -18.20 -11.30
C LEU A 43 -27.27 -17.10 -10.27
N LEU A 44 -28.25 -16.75 -9.44
CA LEU A 44 -28.07 -15.75 -8.37
C LEU A 44 -27.14 -16.25 -7.27
N THR A 45 -27.20 -17.53 -6.91
CA THR A 45 -26.29 -18.16 -5.96
C THR A 45 -24.87 -18.21 -6.52
N GLU A 46 -24.72 -18.67 -7.76
CA GLU A 46 -23.42 -18.72 -8.44
C GLU A 46 -22.79 -17.32 -8.57
N LYS A 47 -23.59 -16.30 -8.91
CA LYS A 47 -23.13 -14.90 -8.90
C LYS A 47 -22.62 -14.46 -7.52
N LYS A 48 -23.32 -14.81 -6.44
CA LYS A 48 -22.91 -14.47 -5.07
C LYS A 48 -21.59 -15.16 -4.70
N ASP A 49 -21.46 -16.43 -5.05
CA ASP A 49 -20.24 -17.21 -4.79
C ASP A 49 -19.05 -16.63 -5.56
N LEU A 50 -19.23 -16.28 -6.83
CA LEU A 50 -18.20 -15.63 -7.64
C LEU A 50 -17.79 -14.28 -7.08
N ILE A 51 -18.75 -13.44 -6.64
CA ILE A 51 -18.44 -12.16 -5.99
C ILE A 51 -17.63 -12.37 -4.72
N LYS A 52 -18.00 -13.36 -3.90
CA LYS A 52 -17.28 -13.69 -2.68
C LYS A 52 -15.84 -14.13 -2.99
N MET A 53 -15.66 -14.99 -3.99
CA MET A 53 -14.33 -15.43 -4.43
C MET A 53 -13.47 -14.27 -4.92
N ILE A 54 -14.05 -13.33 -5.66
CA ILE A 54 -13.35 -12.11 -6.11
C ILE A 54 -12.89 -11.30 -4.90
N GLN A 55 -13.78 -11.05 -3.94
CA GLN A 55 -13.44 -10.28 -2.73
C GLN A 55 -12.32 -10.96 -1.92
N GLU A 56 -12.38 -12.28 -1.73
CA GLU A 56 -11.33 -13.03 -1.03
C GLU A 56 -9.98 -12.96 -1.74
N ARG A 57 -9.97 -13.01 -3.08
CA ARG A 57 -8.76 -12.87 -3.90
C ARG A 57 -8.20 -11.46 -3.84
N GLU A 58 -9.05 -10.43 -3.93
CA GLU A 58 -8.66 -9.02 -3.81
C GLU A 58 -8.09 -8.70 -2.43
N ASP A 59 -8.71 -9.21 -1.37
CA ASP A 59 -8.22 -9.06 0.00
C ASP A 59 -6.86 -9.73 0.19
N SER A 60 -6.68 -10.93 -0.36
CA SER A 60 -5.40 -11.63 -0.36
C SER A 60 -4.34 -10.82 -1.10
N LEU A 61 -4.67 -10.28 -2.27
CA LEU A 61 -3.77 -9.45 -3.06
C LEU A 61 -3.39 -8.17 -2.31
N ARG A 62 -4.35 -7.52 -1.65
CA ARG A 62 -4.10 -6.31 -0.84
C ARG A 62 -3.11 -6.58 0.29
N LYS A 63 -3.29 -7.69 1.02
CA LYS A 63 -2.38 -8.11 2.10
C LYS A 63 -0.98 -8.39 1.56
N LEU A 64 -0.87 -9.10 0.43
CA LEU A 64 0.42 -9.39 -0.20
C LEU A 64 1.12 -8.12 -0.68
N ASN A 65 0.38 -7.19 -1.28
CA ASN A 65 0.92 -5.90 -1.70
C ASN A 65 1.40 -5.06 -0.52
N LEU A 66 0.68 -5.07 0.60
CA LEU A 66 1.13 -4.41 1.83
C LEU A 66 2.45 -5.01 2.32
N VAL A 67 2.57 -6.34 2.37
CA VAL A 67 3.82 -7.02 2.78
C VAL A 67 4.96 -6.68 1.80
N LYS A 68 4.71 -6.72 0.49
CA LYS A 68 5.70 -6.35 -0.54
C LYS A 68 6.14 -4.90 -0.39
N MET A 69 5.20 -3.99 -0.19
CA MET A 69 5.48 -2.58 0.05
C MET A 69 6.27 -2.38 1.33
N CYS A 70 5.90 -3.03 2.44
CA CYS A 70 6.65 -2.97 3.69
C CYS A 70 8.08 -3.48 3.51
N ARG A 71 8.29 -4.56 2.75
CA ARG A 71 9.65 -5.04 2.43
C ARG A 71 10.45 -4.05 1.58
N ASN A 72 9.81 -3.36 0.65
CA ASN A 72 10.47 -2.36 -0.20
C ASN A 72 10.73 -1.02 0.52
N LYS A 73 9.80 -0.56 1.36
CA LYS A 73 9.88 0.71 2.08
C LYS A 73 10.68 0.60 3.37
N ASN A 74 10.79 -0.60 3.93
CA ASN A 74 11.58 -0.90 5.10
C ASN A 74 12.84 -1.63 4.62
N ASP A 75 13.75 -0.92 3.94
CA ASP A 75 15.10 -1.43 3.73
C ASP A 75 15.74 -1.56 5.11
N LEU A 76 15.54 -2.72 5.73
CA LEU A 76 16.04 -3.04 7.05
C LEU A 76 17.57 -2.90 7.09
N LYS A 77 18.26 -3.03 5.95
CA LYS A 77 19.70 -2.81 5.87
C LYS A 77 20.06 -1.34 5.95
N GLU A 78 19.34 -0.48 5.21
CA GLU A 78 19.55 0.96 5.30
C GLU A 78 19.20 1.49 6.69
N LEU A 79 18.06 1.08 7.26
CA LEU A 79 17.68 1.45 8.62
C LEU A 79 18.72 0.98 9.64
N LYS A 80 19.19 -0.26 9.52
CA LYS A 80 20.24 -0.80 10.40
C LYS A 80 21.56 -0.03 10.25
N CYS A 81 21.94 0.30 9.02
CA CYS A 81 23.12 1.12 8.71
C CYS A 81 23.02 2.50 9.37
N LEU A 82 21.86 3.16 9.27
CA LEU A 82 21.62 4.45 9.92
C LEU A 82 21.66 4.34 11.44
N ILE A 83 21.02 3.33 12.03
CA ILE A 83 21.08 3.08 13.47
C ILE A 83 22.53 2.89 13.93
N ASP A 84 23.31 2.08 13.22
CA ASP A 84 24.69 1.81 13.60
C ASP A 84 25.59 3.05 13.41
N LYS A 85 25.33 3.86 12.38
CA LYS A 85 26.02 5.14 12.16
C LYS A 85 25.74 6.13 13.29
N TRP A 86 24.46 6.36 13.61
CA TRP A 86 24.08 7.26 14.69
C TRP A 86 24.54 6.76 16.05
N ARG A 87 24.53 5.44 16.27
CA ARG A 87 25.10 4.85 17.48
C ARG A 87 26.58 5.20 17.63
N ARG A 88 27.40 4.95 16.60
CA ARG A 88 28.84 5.25 16.64
C ARG A 88 29.11 6.73 16.90
N VAL A 89 28.41 7.62 16.20
CA VAL A 89 28.57 9.06 16.39
C VAL A 89 28.21 9.48 17.83
N SER A 90 27.14 8.91 18.39
CA SER A 90 26.74 9.16 19.78
C SER A 90 27.75 8.62 20.79
N GLN A 91 28.31 7.43 20.56
CA GLN A 91 29.35 6.84 21.40
C GLN A 91 30.58 7.75 21.44
N GLU A 92 31.11 8.13 20.27
CA GLU A 92 32.26 9.03 20.18
C GLU A 92 31.96 10.41 20.80
N ALA A 93 30.74 10.91 20.64
CA ALA A 93 30.34 12.18 21.26
C ALA A 93 30.31 12.08 22.79
N ALA A 94 29.83 10.96 23.34
CA ALA A 94 29.83 10.70 24.78
C ALA A 94 31.25 10.60 25.34
N GLU A 95 32.16 9.91 24.65
CA GLU A 95 33.58 9.84 25.00
C GLU A 95 34.24 11.22 25.02
N ARG A 96 34.09 11.98 23.91
CA ARG A 96 34.64 13.34 23.81
C ARG A 96 34.05 14.28 24.85
N LEU A 97 32.77 14.12 25.19
CA LEU A 97 32.13 14.90 26.24
C LEU A 97 32.74 14.55 27.60
N LEU A 98 32.89 13.26 27.89
CA LEU A 98 33.48 12.78 29.13
C LEU A 98 34.92 13.30 29.29
N GLU A 99 35.73 13.30 28.23
CA GLU A 99 37.08 13.88 28.22
C GLU A 99 37.13 15.36 28.57
N LYS A 100 36.12 16.14 28.13
CA LYS A 100 36.06 17.59 28.36
C LYS A 100 35.52 18.00 29.73
N ILE A 101 34.94 17.07 30.49
CA ILE A 101 34.42 17.35 31.83
C ILE A 101 35.60 17.54 32.80
N GLN A 102 35.72 18.76 33.35
CA GLN A 102 36.72 19.14 34.35
C GLN A 102 36.13 19.11 35.78
N LEU A 103 35.40 18.05 36.12
CA LEU A 103 34.90 17.82 37.47
C LEU A 103 35.86 16.90 38.23
N ASP A 104 36.01 17.15 39.52
CA ASP A 104 36.76 16.29 40.45
C ASP A 104 35.84 15.84 41.60
N PRO A 105 35.50 14.54 41.72
CA PRO A 105 35.93 13.44 40.85
C PRO A 105 35.24 13.45 39.49
N LYS A 106 35.97 12.99 38.46
CA LYS A 106 35.43 12.81 37.11
C LYS A 106 34.32 11.74 37.12
N PRO A 107 33.14 12.01 36.53
CA PRO A 107 32.07 11.03 36.49
C PRO A 107 32.47 9.81 35.65
N THR A 108 31.88 8.64 35.93
CA THR A 108 32.02 7.48 35.03
C THR A 108 31.13 7.63 33.80
N MET A 109 31.42 6.90 32.73
CA MET A 109 30.56 6.94 31.54
C MET A 109 29.15 6.45 31.86
N SER A 110 29.01 5.45 32.74
CA SER A 110 27.72 5.01 33.29
C SER A 110 26.92 6.16 33.93
N GLN A 111 27.56 7.01 34.73
CA GLN A 111 26.94 8.17 35.36
C GLN A 111 26.58 9.26 34.35
N LEU A 112 27.45 9.49 33.36
CA LEU A 112 27.18 10.44 32.29
C LEU A 112 25.94 10.02 31.48
N LEU A 113 25.86 8.75 31.07
CA LEU A 113 24.71 8.22 30.32
C LEU A 113 23.42 8.29 31.14
N LEU A 114 23.48 7.99 32.43
CA LEU A 114 22.34 8.12 33.34
C LEU A 114 21.84 9.57 33.41
N ASN A 115 22.75 10.54 33.54
CA ASN A 115 22.41 11.96 33.58
C ASN A 115 21.83 12.47 32.26
N LEU A 116 22.29 11.93 31.13
CA LEU A 116 21.75 12.23 29.79
C LEU A 116 20.47 11.45 29.46
N GLN A 117 20.01 10.57 30.37
CA GLN A 117 18.86 9.68 30.17
C GLN A 117 19.00 8.80 28.92
N VAL A 118 20.23 8.39 28.61
CA VAL A 118 20.53 7.49 27.51
C VAL A 118 20.54 6.06 28.05
N ASP A 119 19.69 5.21 27.46
CA ASP A 119 19.69 3.79 27.78
C ASP A 119 21.03 3.15 27.40
N ARG A 120 21.58 2.33 28.29
CA ARG A 120 22.81 1.59 27.99
C ARG A 120 22.59 0.57 26.88
N GLU A 121 21.39 0.04 26.73
CA GLU A 121 21.09 -0.94 25.68
C GLU A 121 21.06 -0.28 24.29
N ILE A 122 20.51 0.93 24.15
CA ILE A 122 20.41 1.58 22.82
C ILE A 122 21.79 1.96 22.25
N ILE A 123 22.71 2.36 23.15
CA ILE A 123 24.07 2.76 22.80
C ILE A 123 25.07 1.59 22.94
N HIS A 124 24.61 0.38 23.26
CA HIS A 124 25.41 -0.82 23.54
C HIS A 124 26.58 -0.54 24.49
N TYR A 125 26.28 -0.12 25.70
CA TYR A 125 27.28 0.15 26.72
C TYR A 125 27.19 -0.88 27.85
N SER A 126 28.31 -1.54 28.14
CA SER A 126 28.44 -2.47 29.26
C SER A 126 28.98 -1.72 30.47
N GLY A 127 28.16 -1.61 31.53
CA GLY A 127 28.62 -1.02 32.80
C GLY A 127 29.67 -1.87 33.51
N ASP A 128 29.67 -3.19 33.28
CA ASP A 128 30.62 -4.11 33.90
C ASP A 128 32.02 -3.98 33.29
N ASN A 129 32.10 -3.81 31.96
CA ASN A 129 33.36 -3.66 31.23
C ASN A 129 33.78 -2.20 31.01
N GLU A 130 32.93 -1.24 31.42
CA GLU A 130 33.02 0.18 31.08
C GLU A 130 33.40 0.43 29.60
N ALA A 131 32.72 -0.28 28.68
CA ALA A 131 33.04 -0.27 27.24
C ALA A 131 31.80 -0.44 26.34
N PHE A 132 31.90 0.07 25.11
CA PHE A 132 30.90 -0.11 24.04
C PHE A 132 31.06 -1.45 23.32
N TYR A 133 29.95 -2.06 22.84
CA TYR A 133 29.92 -3.34 22.11
C TYR A 133 29.02 -3.38 20.85
#